data_AF-A0AAU4PF13-F1
#
_entry.id   AF-A0AAU4PF13-F1
#
_cell.length_a   1.000
_cell.length_b   1.000
_cell.length_c   1.000
_cell.angle_alpha   90.00
_cell.angle_beta   90.00
_cell.angle_gamma   90.00
#
_symmetry.space_group_name_H-M   'P 1'
#
loop_
_entity.id
_entity.type
_entity.pdbx_description
1 polymer ?
#
loop_
_entity_poly.entity_id
_entity_poly.type
_entity_poly.pdbx_seq_one_letter_code
_entity_poly.pdbx_strand_id
1 'polypeptide(L)'
;MRPELPGDGSPAPDLAAPSESLKSFKTRVDKLLTKLDGSPAAHSRITEQKVTPASYGTGFPEAMGLSSAYDMVHARLELLSKTLGDQLEAMGITVDLADRGYENVDQEHSERLHAIQQRTEVYYKKPDTGKDHGAHGGDENKPGDGSSSGNDGL
;
A
#
# COMPACT_ATOMS: atom_id res chain seq x y z
N MET A 1 -15.12 -65.95 22.29
CA MET A 1 -15.09 -64.48 22.45
C MET A 1 -14.01 -63.88 21.58
N ARG A 2 -14.39 -63.10 20.55
CA ARG A 2 -13.53 -62.10 19.90
C ARG A 2 -14.27 -60.77 20.10
N PRO A 3 -13.65 -59.73 20.69
CA PRO A 3 -14.32 -58.44 20.84
C PRO A 3 -14.32 -57.69 19.50
N GLU A 4 -15.51 -57.25 19.08
CA GLU A 4 -15.72 -56.27 18.01
C GLU A 4 -15.16 -54.92 18.50
N LEU A 5 -14.31 -54.28 17.70
CA LEU A 5 -13.93 -52.87 17.89
C LEU A 5 -14.87 -52.01 17.03
N PRO A 6 -15.65 -51.08 17.62
CA PRO A 6 -16.39 -50.10 16.85
C PRO A 6 -15.41 -49.11 16.20
N GLY A 7 -15.36 -49.12 14.87
CA GLY A 7 -14.73 -48.09 14.07
C GLY A 7 -15.60 -46.83 14.10
N ASP A 8 -15.39 -45.98 15.11
CA ASP A 8 -15.94 -44.63 15.13
C ASP A 8 -14.96 -43.68 14.44
N GLY A 9 -14.85 -43.85 13.12
CA GLY A 9 -14.25 -42.86 12.23
C GLY A 9 -15.26 -41.76 12.00
N SER A 10 -15.36 -40.82 12.96
CA SER A 10 -16.13 -39.59 12.78
C SER A 10 -15.76 -38.96 11.44
N PRO A 11 -16.74 -38.58 10.58
CA PRO A 11 -16.43 -37.86 9.37
C PRO A 11 -15.78 -36.53 9.77
N ALA A 12 -14.58 -36.28 9.24
CA ALA A 12 -13.92 -34.99 9.35
C ALA A 12 -14.91 -33.89 8.93
N PRO A 13 -14.96 -32.74 9.64
CA PRO A 13 -15.86 -31.66 9.28
C PRO A 13 -15.61 -31.28 7.82
N ASP A 14 -16.71 -31.27 7.08
CA ASP A 14 -16.79 -30.96 5.67
C ASP A 14 -16.13 -29.59 5.39
N LEU A 15 -14.95 -29.64 4.79
CA LEU A 15 -14.20 -28.48 4.31
C LEU A 15 -14.92 -27.80 3.12
N ALA A 16 -16.12 -28.24 2.72
CA ALA A 16 -16.89 -27.63 1.64
C ALA A 16 -17.71 -26.38 2.04
N ALA A 17 -17.85 -26.07 3.33
CA ALA A 17 -18.57 -24.88 3.80
C ALA A 17 -17.91 -23.48 3.57
N PRO A 18 -16.60 -23.31 3.29
CA PRO A 18 -15.99 -21.99 3.07
C PRO A 18 -16.18 -21.39 1.67
N SER A 19 -16.27 -22.19 0.61
CA SER A 19 -16.19 -21.69 -0.78
C SER A 19 -17.38 -20.79 -1.16
N GLU A 20 -18.59 -21.15 -0.73
CA GLU A 20 -19.78 -20.30 -0.91
C GLU A 20 -19.62 -18.93 -0.22
N SER A 21 -18.89 -18.90 0.91
CA SER A 21 -18.58 -17.66 1.63
C SER A 21 -17.48 -16.83 0.96
N LEU A 22 -16.42 -17.45 0.43
CA LEU A 22 -15.34 -16.77 -0.30
C LEU A 22 -15.86 -16.19 -1.61
N LYS A 23 -16.65 -16.95 -2.38
CA LYS A 23 -17.28 -16.48 -3.61
C LYS A 23 -18.20 -15.28 -3.37
N SER A 24 -18.97 -15.32 -2.29
CA SER A 24 -19.82 -14.21 -1.86
C SER A 24 -19.02 -12.99 -1.41
N PHE A 25 -17.85 -13.19 -0.79
CA PHE A 25 -16.93 -12.11 -0.45
C PHE A 25 -16.30 -11.48 -1.70
N LYS A 26 -15.76 -12.29 -2.62
CA LYS A 26 -15.23 -11.83 -3.91
C LYS A 26 -16.25 -10.97 -4.66
N THR A 27 -17.49 -11.46 -4.75
CA THR A 27 -18.59 -10.73 -5.40
C THR A 27 -18.83 -9.34 -4.79
N ARG A 28 -18.68 -9.20 -3.46
CA ARG A 28 -18.80 -7.90 -2.79
C ARG A 28 -17.61 -6.99 -3.11
N VAL A 29 -16.39 -7.53 -3.14
CA VAL A 29 -15.18 -6.79 -3.51
C VAL A 29 -15.26 -6.30 -4.97
N ASP A 30 -15.62 -7.17 -5.91
CA ASP A 30 -15.78 -6.80 -7.33
C ASP A 30 -16.84 -5.69 -7.50
N LYS A 31 -17.95 -5.77 -6.73
CA LYS A 31 -18.99 -4.72 -6.72
C LYS A 31 -18.47 -3.40 -6.16
N LEU A 32 -17.62 -3.41 -5.13
CA LEU A 32 -17.00 -2.20 -4.59
C LEU A 32 -16.03 -1.58 -5.60
N LEU A 33 -15.21 -2.39 -6.27
CA LEU A 33 -14.31 -1.93 -7.32
C LEU A 33 -15.10 -1.31 -8.48
N THR A 34 -16.15 -1.99 -8.96
CA THR A 34 -17.03 -1.47 -10.02
C THR A 34 -17.70 -0.15 -9.60
N LYS A 35 -18.14 -0.03 -8.35
CA LYS A 35 -18.72 1.21 -7.82
C LYS A 35 -17.69 2.34 -7.75
N LEU A 36 -16.46 2.03 -7.33
CA LEU A 36 -15.37 3.00 -7.29
C LEU A 36 -15.04 3.49 -8.71
N ASP A 37 -14.86 2.58 -9.66
CA ASP A 37 -14.57 2.88 -11.06
C ASP A 37 -15.71 3.61 -11.77
N GLY A 38 -16.95 3.37 -11.36
CA GLY A 38 -18.14 4.09 -11.86
C GLY A 38 -18.34 5.46 -11.22
N SER A 39 -17.66 5.77 -10.12
CA SER A 39 -17.88 7.00 -9.36
C SER A 39 -17.09 8.21 -9.93
N PRO A 40 -17.45 9.44 -9.54
CA PRO A 40 -16.60 10.62 -9.75
C PRO A 40 -15.24 10.51 -9.06
N ALA A 41 -15.13 9.61 -8.07
CA ALA A 41 -13.90 9.36 -7.34
C ALA A 41 -12.99 8.34 -8.02
N ALA A 42 -13.38 7.75 -9.16
CA ALA A 42 -12.50 6.86 -9.92
C ALA A 42 -11.17 7.58 -10.24
N HIS A 43 -10.04 6.87 -10.14
CA HIS A 43 -8.72 7.50 -10.34
C HIS A 43 -8.64 8.23 -11.69
N SER A 44 -9.12 7.60 -12.77
CA SER A 44 -9.20 8.22 -14.11
C SER A 44 -10.03 9.51 -14.13
N ARG A 45 -11.16 9.57 -13.41
CA ARG A 45 -12.04 10.74 -13.38
C ARG A 45 -11.52 11.84 -12.46
N ILE A 46 -10.93 11.49 -11.31
CA ILE A 46 -10.32 12.50 -10.44
C ILE A 46 -9.15 13.15 -11.20
N THR A 47 -8.34 12.40 -11.93
CA THR A 47 -7.19 12.96 -12.66
C THR A 47 -7.55 14.00 -13.72
N GLU A 48 -8.80 13.99 -14.18
CA GLU A 48 -9.34 14.94 -15.15
C GLU A 48 -9.90 16.22 -14.48
N GLN A 49 -10.23 16.17 -13.18
CA GLN A 49 -10.81 17.30 -12.43
C GLN A 49 -9.73 18.32 -12.06
N LYS A 50 -9.23 19.07 -13.05
CA LYS A 50 -8.24 20.12 -12.85
C LYS A 50 -8.86 21.50 -13.03
N VAL A 51 -8.48 22.43 -12.16
CA VAL A 51 -8.88 23.83 -12.26
C VAL A 51 -7.63 24.65 -12.56
N THR A 52 -7.70 25.51 -13.58
CA THR A 52 -6.54 26.32 -13.95
C THR A 52 -6.27 27.39 -12.89
N PRO A 53 -4.99 27.71 -12.58
CA PRO A 53 -4.66 28.75 -11.59
C PRO A 53 -5.32 30.10 -11.85
N ALA A 54 -5.51 30.47 -13.13
CA ALA A 54 -6.17 31.71 -13.54
C ALA A 54 -7.66 31.77 -13.12
N SER A 55 -8.32 30.63 -12.92
CA SER A 55 -9.72 30.55 -12.47
C SER A 55 -9.91 31.02 -11.04
N TYR A 56 -8.85 31.04 -10.23
CA TYR A 56 -8.89 31.54 -8.84
C TYR A 56 -8.72 33.06 -8.75
N GLY A 57 -8.44 33.73 -9.87
CA GLY A 57 -8.13 35.16 -9.94
C GLY A 57 -6.65 35.42 -10.21
N THR A 58 -6.36 36.62 -10.74
CA THR A 58 -4.99 37.04 -11.08
C THR A 58 -4.60 38.28 -10.30
N GLY A 59 -3.34 38.37 -9.89
CA GLY A 59 -2.76 39.60 -9.34
C GLY A 59 -2.84 39.76 -7.82
N PHE A 60 -3.23 38.73 -7.07
CA PHE A 60 -3.16 38.74 -5.60
C PHE A 60 -2.68 37.40 -5.02
N PRO A 61 -1.86 37.41 -3.94
CA PRO A 61 -1.26 36.19 -3.37
C PRO A 61 -2.26 35.14 -2.90
N GLU A 62 -3.44 35.54 -2.44
CA GLU A 62 -4.45 34.62 -1.89
C GLU A 62 -5.02 33.69 -2.97
N ALA A 63 -5.10 34.13 -4.23
CA ALA A 63 -5.47 33.27 -5.35
C ALA A 63 -4.47 32.14 -5.57
N MET A 64 -3.16 32.43 -5.43
CA MET A 64 -2.11 31.40 -5.53
C MET A 64 -2.19 30.42 -4.36
N GLY A 65 -2.48 30.92 -3.15
CA GLY A 65 -2.70 30.09 -1.97
C GLY A 65 -3.86 29.12 -2.15
N LEU A 66 -4.98 29.59 -2.70
CA LEU A 66 -6.16 28.76 -2.96
C LEU A 66 -5.90 27.72 -4.06
N SER A 67 -5.24 28.09 -5.16
CA SER A 67 -4.84 27.14 -6.21
C SER A 67 -3.95 26.03 -5.65
N SER A 68 -2.93 26.39 -4.86
CA SER A 68 -2.02 25.43 -4.24
C SER A 68 -2.71 24.50 -3.25
N ALA A 69 -3.62 25.03 -2.43
CA ALA A 69 -4.42 24.24 -1.50
C ALA A 69 -5.32 23.24 -2.24
N TYR A 70 -5.93 23.66 -3.36
CA TYR A 70 -6.72 22.79 -4.21
C TYR A 70 -5.86 21.66 -4.81
N ASP A 71 -4.72 22.00 -5.43
CA ASP A 71 -3.82 21.02 -6.05
C ASP A 71 -3.34 19.97 -5.04
N MET A 72 -3.08 20.39 -3.80
CA MET A 72 -2.69 19.49 -2.72
C MET A 72 -3.80 18.51 -2.35
N VAL A 73 -5.04 18.98 -2.21
CA VAL A 73 -6.19 18.12 -1.90
C VAL A 73 -6.49 17.18 -3.07
N HIS A 74 -6.46 17.71 -4.29
CA HIS A 74 -6.68 16.96 -5.51
C HIS A 74 -5.68 15.81 -5.66
N ALA A 75 -4.38 16.08 -5.49
CA ALA A 75 -3.34 15.04 -5.54
C ALA A 75 -3.51 13.96 -4.44
N ARG A 76 -3.96 14.34 -3.24
CA ARG A 76 -4.24 13.38 -2.16
C ARG A 76 -5.44 12.49 -2.49
N LEU A 77 -6.48 13.04 -3.12
CA LEU A 77 -7.65 12.29 -3.54
C LEU A 77 -7.34 11.33 -4.70
N GLU A 78 -6.52 11.75 -5.66
CA GLU A 78 -6.01 10.88 -6.73
C GLU A 78 -5.27 9.66 -6.15
N LEU A 79 -4.36 9.91 -5.22
CA LEU A 79 -3.57 8.88 -4.53
C LEU A 79 -4.45 7.92 -3.74
N LEU A 80 -5.41 8.47 -2.98
CA LEU A 80 -6.34 7.67 -2.20
C LEU A 80 -7.17 6.74 -3.09
N SER A 81 -7.76 7.28 -4.15
CA SER A 81 -8.60 6.51 -5.07
C SER A 81 -7.83 5.36 -5.73
N LYS A 82 -6.62 5.66 -6.21
CA LYS A 82 -5.73 4.66 -6.79
C LYS A 82 -5.38 3.56 -5.80
N THR A 83 -4.99 3.94 -4.58
CA THR A 83 -4.61 2.98 -3.53
C THR A 83 -5.78 2.08 -3.14
N LEU A 84 -6.99 2.65 -3.03
CA LEU A 84 -8.19 1.87 -2.72
C LEU A 84 -8.54 0.88 -3.84
N GLY A 85 -8.43 1.31 -5.10
CA GLY A 85 -8.61 0.43 -6.26
C GLY A 85 -7.63 -0.75 -6.25
N ASP A 86 -6.33 -0.45 -6.09
CA ASP A 86 -5.26 -1.45 -6.00
C ASP A 86 -5.50 -2.45 -4.85
N GLN A 87 -5.95 -1.99 -3.68
CA GLN A 87 -6.28 -2.87 -2.54
C GLN A 87 -7.49 -3.76 -2.80
N LEU A 88 -8.56 -3.23 -3.40
CA LEU A 88 -9.74 -4.00 -3.75
C LEU A 88 -9.41 -5.06 -4.81
N GLU A 89 -8.60 -4.72 -5.81
CA GLU A 89 -8.13 -5.66 -6.84
C GLU A 89 -7.28 -6.78 -6.22
N ALA A 90 -6.32 -6.45 -5.36
CA ALA A 90 -5.48 -7.43 -4.67
C ALA A 90 -6.30 -8.38 -3.79
N MET A 91 -7.27 -7.87 -3.04
CA MET A 91 -8.19 -8.69 -2.24
C MET A 91 -9.02 -9.63 -3.12
N GLY A 92 -9.53 -9.14 -4.25
CA GLY A 92 -10.30 -9.94 -5.21
C GLY A 92 -9.49 -11.12 -5.77
N ILE A 93 -8.24 -10.87 -6.18
CA ILE A 93 -7.35 -11.91 -6.70
C ILE A 93 -6.98 -12.92 -5.60
N THR A 94 -6.64 -12.44 -4.40
CA THR A 94 -6.25 -13.32 -3.28
C THR A 94 -7.37 -14.29 -2.88
N VAL A 95 -8.62 -13.82 -2.91
CA VAL A 95 -9.79 -14.64 -2.59
C VAL A 95 -10.07 -15.66 -3.70
N ASP A 96 -9.94 -15.27 -4.96
CA ASP A 96 -10.10 -16.20 -6.09
C ASP A 96 -9.03 -17.30 -6.06
N LEU A 97 -7.79 -16.95 -5.69
CA LEU A 97 -6.71 -17.92 -5.48
C LEU A 97 -7.01 -18.89 -4.33
N ALA A 98 -7.54 -18.39 -3.21
CA ALA A 98 -7.90 -19.22 -2.07
C ALA A 98 -9.09 -20.17 -2.37
N ASP A 99 -10.00 -19.78 -3.27
CA ASP A 99 -11.14 -20.61 -3.69
C ASP A 99 -10.74 -21.73 -4.67
N ARG A 100 -9.79 -21.45 -5.59
CA ARG A 100 -9.42 -22.38 -6.68
C ARG A 100 -8.13 -23.19 -6.43
N GLY A 101 -7.35 -22.84 -5.41
CA GLY A 101 -6.07 -23.45 -5.11
C GLY A 101 -4.92 -22.98 -6.03
N TYR A 102 -3.68 -23.19 -5.59
CA TYR A 102 -2.47 -22.74 -6.28
C TYR A 102 -2.19 -23.43 -7.63
N GLU A 103 -2.81 -24.58 -7.93
CA GLU A 103 -2.58 -25.30 -9.20
C GLU A 103 -3.25 -24.66 -10.42
N ASN A 104 -4.15 -23.69 -10.23
CA ASN A 104 -4.90 -23.01 -11.29
C ASN A 104 -4.73 -21.48 -11.28
N VAL A 105 -3.62 -20.96 -10.77
CA VAL A 105 -3.36 -19.51 -10.88
C VAL A 105 -3.07 -19.18 -12.33
N ASP A 106 -4.00 -18.48 -12.96
CA ASP A 106 -3.77 -17.91 -14.29
C ASP A 106 -2.58 -16.93 -14.22
N GLN A 107 -1.69 -17.00 -15.21
CA GLN A 107 -0.51 -16.15 -15.30
C GLN A 107 -0.88 -14.65 -15.21
N GLU A 108 -2.05 -14.29 -15.76
CA GLU A 108 -2.62 -12.94 -15.68
C GLU A 108 -2.81 -12.44 -14.24
N HIS A 109 -3.28 -13.31 -13.33
CA HIS A 109 -3.52 -12.92 -11.92
C HIS A 109 -2.22 -12.71 -11.15
N SER A 110 -1.22 -13.56 -11.43
CA SER A 110 0.13 -13.39 -10.88
C SER A 110 0.77 -12.08 -11.35
N GLU A 111 0.66 -11.78 -12.64
CA GLU A 111 1.16 -10.53 -13.22
C GLU A 111 0.45 -9.30 -12.65
N ARG A 112 -0.87 -9.35 -12.50
CA ARG A 112 -1.65 -8.28 -11.86
C ARG A 112 -1.24 -8.04 -10.41
N LEU A 113 -1.14 -9.10 -9.60
CA LEU A 113 -0.71 -8.97 -8.21
C LEU A 113 0.69 -8.38 -8.11
N HIS A 114 1.61 -8.82 -8.97
CA HIS A 114 2.95 -8.27 -9.02
C HIS A 114 2.94 -6.78 -9.40
N ALA A 115 2.13 -6.39 -10.38
CA ALA A 115 1.96 -4.99 -10.76
C ALA A 115 1.36 -4.15 -9.62
N ILE A 116 0.37 -4.66 -8.89
CA ILE A 116 -0.21 -3.99 -7.71
C ILE A 116 0.86 -3.84 -6.62
N GLN A 117 1.65 -4.88 -6.38
CA GLN A 117 2.70 -4.87 -5.35
C GLN A 117 3.77 -3.82 -5.66
N GLN A 118 4.24 -3.76 -6.90
CA GLN A 118 5.18 -2.72 -7.34
C GLN A 118 4.61 -1.31 -7.15
N ARG A 119 3.33 -1.09 -7.49
CA ARG A 119 2.66 0.21 -7.26
C ARG A 119 2.55 0.52 -5.77
N THR A 120 2.21 -0.47 -4.96
CA THR A 120 1.99 -0.32 -3.52
C THR A 120 3.27 -0.03 -2.74
N GLU A 121 4.41 -0.59 -3.15
CA GLU A 121 5.72 -0.28 -2.55
C GLU A 121 6.07 1.21 -2.63
N VAL A 122 5.65 1.90 -3.69
CA VAL A 122 5.85 3.34 -3.86
C VAL A 122 5.06 4.13 -2.81
N TYR A 123 3.88 3.64 -2.42
CA TYR A 123 3.03 4.29 -1.41
C TYR A 123 3.51 4.04 0.02
N TYR A 124 4.08 2.86 0.29
CA TYR A 124 4.53 2.49 1.63
C TYR A 124 5.91 3.05 2.01
N LYS A 125 6.74 3.43 1.02
CA LYS A 125 8.13 3.90 1.24
C LYS A 125 8.30 5.37 1.71
N LYS A 126 7.27 6.05 2.22
CA LYS A 126 7.46 7.33 2.92
C LYS A 126 6.68 7.38 4.23
N PRO A 127 7.42 7.33 5.35
CA PRO A 127 7.70 8.57 6.05
C PRO A 127 9.21 8.85 6.04
N ASP A 128 9.58 9.97 5.42
CA ASP A 128 10.85 10.62 5.70
C ASP A 128 10.73 11.15 7.14
N THR A 129 11.17 10.36 8.13
CA THR A 129 11.31 10.84 9.50
C THR A 129 12.44 11.86 9.47
N GLY A 130 12.06 13.14 9.34
CA GLY A 130 12.97 14.28 9.34
C GLY A 130 13.95 14.17 10.51
N LYS A 131 15.14 13.67 10.22
CA LYS A 131 16.33 13.79 11.07
C LYS A 131 17.09 14.98 10.49
N ASP A 132 16.66 16.17 10.86
CA ASP A 132 17.54 17.35 10.93
C ASP A 132 16.79 18.48 11.65
N HIS A 133 16.57 18.29 12.95
CA HIS A 133 16.36 19.39 13.87
C HIS A 133 17.24 19.20 15.10
N GLY A 134 18.37 19.91 15.08
CA GLY A 134 18.95 20.55 16.27
C GLY A 134 19.59 19.64 17.31
N ALA A 135 20.88 19.36 17.15
CA ALA A 135 21.78 19.13 18.29
C ALA A 135 22.78 20.29 18.37
N HIS A 136 22.31 21.42 18.89
CA HIS A 136 23.16 22.43 19.49
C HIS A 136 23.22 22.12 21.00
N GLY A 137 24.34 21.60 21.46
CA GLY A 137 24.57 21.26 22.87
C GLY A 137 26.00 20.76 23.02
N GLY A 138 26.90 21.67 23.37
CA GLY A 138 28.33 21.38 23.53
C GLY A 138 28.65 20.61 24.80
N ASP A 139 29.85 20.04 24.82
CA ASP A 139 30.73 20.05 25.99
C ASP A 139 32.18 19.82 25.54
N GLU A 140 33.07 20.70 26.01
CA GLU A 140 34.51 20.63 25.90
C GLU A 140 35.07 19.39 26.61
N ASN A 141 35.92 18.59 25.96
CA ASN A 141 37.17 18.21 26.63
C ASN A 141 38.29 17.72 25.69
N LYS A 142 39.38 18.49 25.74
CA LYS A 142 40.80 18.14 25.68
C LYS A 142 41.54 17.90 24.34
N PRO A 143 42.70 18.57 24.15
CA PRO A 143 43.59 18.39 23.00
C PRO A 143 44.62 17.28 23.26
N GLY A 144 44.83 16.42 22.27
CA GLY A 144 45.94 15.47 22.23
C GLY A 144 47.10 16.04 21.43
N ASP A 145 48.03 16.69 22.12
CA ASP A 145 49.40 16.91 21.67
C ASP A 145 50.19 15.60 21.81
N GLY A 146 51.06 15.30 20.84
CA GLY A 146 51.74 14.00 20.75
C GLY A 146 52.64 13.87 19.54
N SER A 147 53.57 14.81 19.38
CA SER A 147 54.75 14.69 18.51
C SER A 147 55.83 13.83 19.18
N SER A 148 56.27 12.74 18.53
CA SER A 148 57.62 12.13 18.63
C SER A 148 57.62 10.86 17.75
N SER A 149 58.11 10.85 16.51
CA SER A 149 59.49 11.06 16.03
C SER A 149 60.52 10.06 16.58
N GLY A 150 60.68 8.95 15.85
CA GLY A 150 61.97 8.30 15.59
C GLY A 150 62.56 7.39 16.68
N ASN A 151 62.64 6.10 16.37
CA ASN A 151 63.67 5.22 16.91
C ASN A 151 64.23 4.33 15.78
N ASP A 152 65.28 4.82 15.12
CA ASP A 152 66.28 3.97 14.48
C ASP A 152 67.34 3.62 15.51
N GLY A 153 67.70 2.33 15.57
CA GLY A 153 68.61 1.77 16.56
C GLY A 153 70.09 2.05 16.28
N LEU A 154 70.87 2.09 17.36
CA LEU A 154 72.20 1.49 17.58
C LEU A 154 72.70 1.86 18.98
#